data_AF-A0A7C0ULK3-F1
#
_entry.id   AF-A0A7C0ULK3-F1
#
_cell.length_a   1.000
_cell.length_b   1.000
_cell.length_c   1.000
_cell.angle_alpha   90.00
_cell.angle_beta   90.00
_cell.angle_gamma   90.00
#
_symmetry.space_group_name_H-M   'P 1'
#
loop_
_entity.id
_entity.type
_entity.pdbx_description
1 polymer ?
#
loop_
_entity_poly.entity_id
_entity_poly.type
_entity_poly.pdbx_seq_one_letter_code
_entity_poly.pdbx_strand_id
1 'polypeptide(L)' 'GEHTVYFGGLGERIEITHKASSRDTFARGALKAAQWVYKQTPGLYDMQDVLGLK' A
#
# COMPACT_ATOMS: atom_id res chain seq x y z
N GLY A 1 -6.16 11.20 5.57
CA GLY A 1 -6.71 11.47 4.22
C GLY A 1 -7.58 10.30 3.83
N GLU A 2 -8.70 10.59 3.18
CA GLU A 2 -9.63 9.59 2.64
C GLU A 2 -9.59 9.64 1.11
N HIS A 3 -9.39 8.48 0.48
CA HIS A 3 -9.38 8.34 -0.96
C HIS A 3 -10.27 7.15 -1.34
N THR A 4 -11.17 7.35 -2.30
CA THR A 4 -12.04 6.30 -2.81
C THR A 4 -11.98 6.23 -4.32
N VAL A 5 -11.83 5.01 -4.85
CA VAL A 5 -11.99 4.70 -6.27
C VAL A 5 -13.32 3.97 -6.44
N TYR A 6 -14.12 4.44 -7.39
CA TYR A 6 -15.41 3.87 -7.75
C TYR A 6 -15.33 3.19 -9.12
N PHE A 7 -15.82 1.96 -9.20
CA PHE A 7 -16.08 1.26 -10.45
C PHE A 7 -17.59 1.06 -10.55
N GLY A 8 -18.26 1.84 -11.40
CA GLY A 8 -19.72 1.82 -11.54
C GLY A 8 -20.19 1.12 -12.81
N GLY A 9 -21.23 0.30 -12.69
CA GLY A 9 -21.98 -0.31 -13.79
C GLY A 9 -23.48 -0.04 -13.65
N LEU A 10 -24.28 -0.51 -14.61
CA LEU A 10 -25.73 -0.37 -14.51
C LEU A 10 -26.25 -1.29 -13.39
N GLY A 11 -26.77 -0.71 -12.31
CA GLY A 11 -27.35 -1.46 -11.19
C GLY A 11 -26.35 -1.92 -10.11
N GLU A 12 -25.05 -1.66 -10.27
CA GLU A 12 -24.03 -2.05 -9.29
C GLU A 12 -22.83 -1.10 -9.26
N ARG A 13 -22.07 -1.15 -8.15
CA ARG A 13 -20.75 -0.52 -8.06
C ARG A 13 -19.83 -1.26 -7.10
N ILE A 14 -18.55 -1.23 -7.40
CA ILE A 14 -17.46 -1.66 -6.53
C ILE A 14 -16.72 -0.42 -6.04
N GLU A 15 -16.37 -0.40 -4.75
CA GLU A 15 -15.63 0.69 -4.13
C GLU A 15 -14.35 0.18 -3.47
N ILE A 16 -13.25 0.90 -3.69
CA ILE A 16 -11.99 0.69 -2.96
C ILE A 16 -11.69 1.98 -2.21
N THR A 17 -11.71 1.92 -0.88
CA THR A 17 -11.52 3.08 -0.01
C THR A 17 -10.31 2.90 0.89
N HIS A 18 -9.41 3.88 0.90
CA HIS A 18 -8.29 3.99 1.83
C HIS A 18 -8.51 5.20 2.78
N LYS A 19 -8.51 4.94 4.09
CA LYS A 19 -8.64 5.97 5.13
C LYS A 19 -7.44 5.96 6.06
N ALA A 20 -6.72 7.08 6.12
CA ALA A 20 -5.62 7.28 7.06
C ALA A 20 -6.00 8.30 8.13
N SER A 21 -6.08 7.84 9.39
CA SER A 21 -6.39 8.65 10.58
C SER A 21 -5.15 9.33 11.19
N SER A 22 -3.96 8.80 10.96
CA SER A 22 -2.68 9.39 11.37
C SER A 22 -1.58 9.08 10.34
N ARG A 23 -0.41 9.71 10.52
CA ARG A 23 0.78 9.43 9.69
C ARG A 23 1.48 8.12 10.08
N ASP A 24 1.07 7.46 11.16
CA ASP A 24 1.71 6.23 11.66
C ASP A 24 1.60 5.06 10.68
N THR A 25 0.60 5.08 9.78
CA THR A 25 0.49 4.08 8.72
C THR A 25 1.74 4.05 7.83
N PHE A 26 2.29 5.23 7.50
CA PHE A 26 3.50 5.34 6.68
C PHE A 26 4.75 4.91 7.46
N ALA A 27 4.85 5.30 8.74
CA ALA A 27 5.96 4.90 9.60
C ALA A 27 6.02 3.38 9.78
N ARG A 28 4.87 2.72 9.99
CA ARG A 28 4.77 1.26 10.04
C ARG A 28 5.15 0.60 8.71
N GLY A 29 4.74 1.18 7.59
CA GLY A 29 5.17 0.75 6.25
C GLY A 29 6.69 0.79 6.08
N ALA A 30 7.32 1.89 6.49
CA ALA A 30 8.79 2.03 6.44
C ALA A 30 9.51 1.02 7.34
N LEU A 31 9.02 0.77 8.56
CA LEU A 31 9.59 -0.26 9.44
C LEU A 31 9.47 -1.67 8.85
N LYS A 32 8.32 -1.98 8.22
CA LYS A 32 8.14 -3.25 7.50
C LYS A 32 9.13 -3.37 6.34
N ALA A 33 9.31 -2.31 5.55
CA ALA A 33 10.29 -2.28 4.47
C ALA A 33 11.74 -2.47 4.98
N ALA A 34 12.09 -1.85 6.11
CA ALA A 34 13.40 -2.02 6.75
C ALA A 34 13.67 -3.47 7.19
N GLN A 35 12.67 -4.15 7.76
CA GLN A 35 12.78 -5.57 8.11
C GLN A 35 12.89 -6.47 6.88
N TRP A 36 12.16 -6.14 5.82
CA TRP A 36 12.15 -6.89 4.57
C TRP A 36 13.47 -6.76 3.80
N VAL A 37 14.02 -5.54 3.69
CA VAL A 37 15.21 -5.25 2.87
C VAL A 37 16.48 -5.89 3.42
N TYR A 38 16.54 -6.18 4.73
CA TYR A 38 17.66 -6.87 5.37
C TYR A 38 18.01 -8.23 4.71
N LYS A 39 17.03 -8.87 4.05
CA LYS A 39 17.22 -10.17 3.39
C LYS A 39 17.42 -10.08 1.87
N GLN A 40 17.46 -8.88 1.30
CA GLN A 40 17.49 -8.67 -0.14
C GLN A 40 18.90 -8.36 -0.63
N THR A 41 19.16 -8.65 -1.89
CA THR A 41 20.38 -8.24 -2.58
C THR A 41 20.40 -6.71 -2.79
N PRO A 42 21.55 -6.08 -3.08
CA PRO A 42 21.59 -4.67 -3.45
C PRO A 42 20.72 -4.38 -4.67
N GLY A 43 19.89 -3.34 -4.58
CA GLY A 43 18.95 -2.95 -5.64
C GLY A 43 18.08 -1.77 -5.23
N LEU A 44 17.30 -1.26 -6.18
CA LEU A 44 16.28 -0.25 -5.93
C LEU A 44 14.92 -0.95 -5.84
N TYR A 45 14.26 -0.82 -4.69
CA TYR A 45 12.99 -1.47 -4.38
C TYR A 45 11.92 -0.45 -4.05
N ASP A 46 10.66 -0.83 -4.29
CA ASP A 46 9.47 -0.08 -3.91
C ASP A 46 8.55 -0.91 -2.99
N MET A 47 7.39 -0.35 -2.62
CA MET A 47 6.45 -1.06 -1.74
C MET A 47 5.72 -2.22 -2.43
N GLN A 48 5.68 -2.30 -3.76
CA GLN A 48 5.15 -3.48 -4.45
C GLN A 48 6.09 -4.67 -4.27
N ASP A 49 7.41 -4.45 -4.25
CA ASP A 49 8.39 -5.51 -3.91
C ASP A 49 8.20 -5.99 -2.46
N VAL A 50 8.11 -5.03 -1.51
CA VAL A 50 7.91 -5.32 -0.08
C VAL A 50 6.60 -6.07 0.19
N LEU A 51 5.57 -5.81 -0.60
CA LEU A 51 4.24 -6.42 -0.45
C LEU A 51 4.03 -7.67 -1.32
N GLY A 52 4.96 -8.00 -2.22
CA GLY A 52 4.82 -9.13 -3.13
C GLY A 52 3.70 -8.95 -4.16
N LEU A 53 3.56 -7.73 -4.70
CA LEU A 53 2.51 -7.34 -5.64
C LEU A 53 3.02 -7.12 -7.08
N LYS A 54 4.27 -7.50 -7.36
CA LYS A 54 4.83 -7.57 -8.72
C LYS A 54 4.82 -9.01 -9.24
#